data_AF-A0AAY5L8J7-F1
#
_entry.id   AF-A0AAY5L8J7-F1
#
_cell.length_a   1.000
_cell.length_b   1.000
_cell.length_c   1.000
_cell.angle_alpha   90.00
_cell.angle_beta   90.00
_cell.angle_gamma   90.00
#
_symmetry.space_group_name_H-M   'P 1'
#
loop_
_entity.id
_entity.type
_entity.pdbx_description
1 polymer ?
#
loop_
_entity_poly.entity_id
_entity_poly.type
_entity_poly.pdbx_seq_one_letter_code
_entity_poly.pdbx_strand_id
1 'polypeptide(L)'
;MAAPAQISQDELQELKEAFDTIDLDSNGHISTDELNELFKAANLSLPGYKVREIIQNLMKAGDLHDGKVTFDEFVNVVHGLKSTEVAKTFKKAINKKEGIYAVAGRSEQSGTQHSYSEELGDGQKVNDDTIVIWVNEKLTEASKATISGFKDGSIATSMPVLDLIDAIQPGSIRYDLIKVEDLTEEEKLNNAKYAISMARKIGARVYALPEDLVEVKPKMVMTVFACLMARGMKRV
;
A
#
# COMPACT_ATOMS: atom_id res chain seq x y z
N MET A 1 8.13 -36.15 21.13
CA MET A 1 6.73 -35.67 21.03
C MET A 1 6.78 -34.15 21.07
N ALA A 2 6.43 -33.47 19.98
CA ALA A 2 6.33 -32.01 19.98
C ALA A 2 5.00 -31.62 20.63
N ALA A 3 5.03 -30.77 21.65
CA ALA A 3 3.83 -30.27 22.30
C ALA A 3 3.00 -29.45 21.29
N PRO A 4 1.66 -29.56 21.28
CA PRO A 4 0.82 -28.69 20.47
C PRO A 4 1.02 -27.25 20.93
N ALA A 5 1.14 -26.32 19.98
CA ALA A 5 1.30 -24.91 20.29
C ALA A 5 0.11 -24.43 21.14
N GLN A 6 0.37 -24.13 22.41
CA GLN A 6 -0.64 -23.61 23.32
C GLN A 6 -0.87 -22.13 22.98
N ILE A 7 -1.99 -21.85 22.31
CA ILE A 7 -2.55 -20.50 22.21
C ILE A 7 -2.90 -20.06 23.63
N SER A 8 -2.40 -18.91 24.08
CA SER A 8 -2.73 -18.41 25.41
C SER A 8 -4.20 -18.03 25.47
N GLN A 9 -4.80 -18.10 26.66
CA GLN A 9 -6.21 -17.77 26.85
C GLN A 9 -6.51 -16.31 26.46
N ASP A 10 -5.54 -15.42 26.67
CA ASP A 10 -5.61 -14.01 26.26
C ASP A 10 -5.58 -13.85 24.73
N GLU A 11 -4.70 -14.58 24.02
CA GLU A 11 -4.64 -14.55 22.55
C GLU A 11 -5.90 -15.16 21.93
N LEU A 12 -6.47 -16.20 22.55
CA LEU A 12 -7.75 -16.78 22.13
C LEU A 12 -8.90 -15.79 22.32
N GLN A 13 -8.90 -15.03 23.41
CA GLN A 13 -9.91 -14.02 23.71
C GLN A 13 -9.83 -12.83 22.73
N GLU A 14 -8.63 -12.32 22.44
CA GLU A 14 -8.40 -11.28 21.44
C GLU A 14 -8.85 -11.72 20.05
N LEU A 15 -8.55 -12.97 19.67
CA LEU A 15 -8.99 -13.54 18.39
C LEU A 15 -10.51 -13.70 18.33
N LYS A 16 -11.15 -14.02 19.46
CA LYS A 16 -12.60 -14.13 19.55
C LYS A 16 -13.29 -12.79 19.42
N GLU A 17 -12.79 -11.76 20.09
CA GLU A 17 -13.30 -10.39 19.96
C GLU A 17 -13.10 -9.84 18.55
N ALA A 18 -11.96 -10.15 17.93
CA ALA A 18 -11.73 -9.84 16.52
C ALA A 18 -12.73 -10.56 15.61
N PHE A 19 -12.99 -11.85 15.84
CA PHE A 19 -13.96 -12.64 15.08
C PHE A 19 -15.38 -12.07 15.21
N ASP A 20 -15.83 -11.79 16.43
CA ASP A 20 -17.14 -11.21 16.72
C ASP A 20 -17.30 -9.80 16.13
N THR A 21 -16.21 -9.06 15.95
CA THR A 21 -16.21 -7.73 15.29
C THR A 21 -16.31 -7.84 13.76
N ILE A 22 -15.93 -8.98 13.19
CA ILE A 22 -15.94 -9.22 11.73
C ILE A 22 -17.27 -9.85 11.29
N ASP A 23 -17.82 -10.74 12.12
CA ASP A 23 -19.11 -11.40 11.96
C ASP A 23 -20.25 -10.40 12.20
N LEU A 24 -20.51 -9.56 11.19
CA LEU A 24 -21.44 -8.43 11.25
C LEU A 24 -22.88 -8.87 11.43
N ASP A 25 -23.23 -10.05 10.93
CA ASP A 25 -24.55 -10.63 11.08
C ASP A 25 -24.66 -11.60 12.28
N SER A 26 -23.55 -11.82 13.00
CA SER A 26 -23.45 -12.69 14.17
C SER A 26 -23.95 -14.11 13.88
N ASN A 27 -23.72 -14.59 12.67
CA ASN A 27 -24.17 -15.91 12.23
C ASN A 27 -23.22 -17.05 12.68
N GLY A 28 -22.09 -16.71 13.31
CA GLY A 28 -21.05 -17.63 13.78
C GLY A 28 -20.00 -17.98 12.72
N HIS A 29 -20.04 -17.35 11.55
CA HIS A 29 -19.17 -17.60 10.42
C HIS A 29 -18.80 -16.31 9.67
N ILE A 30 -17.53 -16.17 9.31
CA ILE A 30 -17.08 -15.06 8.47
C ILE A 30 -17.24 -15.43 7.00
N SER A 31 -18.13 -14.73 6.31
CA SER A 31 -18.28 -14.80 4.86
C SER A 31 -17.18 -14.04 4.12
N THR A 32 -17.03 -14.32 2.83
CA THR A 32 -16.07 -13.60 1.97
C THR A 32 -16.38 -12.10 1.88
N ASP A 33 -17.65 -11.72 2.01
CA ASP A 33 -18.09 -10.33 1.97
C ASP A 33 -17.76 -9.61 3.29
N GLU A 34 -17.94 -10.27 4.43
CA GLU A 34 -17.57 -9.71 5.74
C GLU A 34 -16.06 -9.55 5.91
N LEU A 35 -15.28 -10.52 5.40
CA LEU A 35 -13.84 -10.40 5.33
C LEU A 35 -13.41 -9.19 4.47
N ASN A 36 -14.11 -8.95 3.37
CA ASN A 36 -13.86 -7.81 2.49
C ASN A 36 -14.25 -6.48 3.16
N GLU A 37 -15.39 -6.43 3.86
CA GLU A 37 -15.81 -5.28 4.66
C GLU A 37 -14.84 -5.00 5.81
N LEU A 38 -14.27 -6.02 6.44
CA LEU A 38 -13.20 -5.86 7.41
C LEU A 38 -11.98 -5.15 6.81
N PHE A 39 -11.49 -5.64 5.67
CA PHE A 39 -10.34 -5.04 5.00
C PHE A 39 -10.61 -3.59 4.56
N LYS A 40 -11.81 -3.32 4.01
CA LYS A 40 -12.26 -1.95 3.72
C LYS A 40 -12.26 -1.07 4.96
N ALA A 41 -12.86 -1.54 6.05
CA ALA A 41 -13.00 -0.77 7.29
C ALA A 41 -11.66 -0.59 8.05
N ALA A 42 -10.69 -1.49 7.84
CA ALA A 42 -9.31 -1.32 8.29
C ALA A 42 -8.49 -0.31 7.43
N ASN A 43 -9.12 0.27 6.40
CA ASN A 43 -8.47 1.10 5.38
C ASN A 43 -7.36 0.34 4.63
N LEU A 44 -7.51 -0.98 4.53
CA LEU A 44 -6.65 -1.89 3.79
C LEU A 44 -7.46 -2.36 2.58
N SER A 45 -7.57 -1.52 1.55
CA SER A 45 -8.25 -1.93 0.32
C SER A 45 -7.35 -2.89 -0.46
N LEU A 46 -7.46 -4.18 -0.15
CA LEU A 46 -6.75 -5.22 -0.86
C LEU A 46 -7.42 -5.46 -2.22
N PRO A 47 -6.63 -5.64 -3.31
CA PRO A 47 -7.18 -6.06 -4.59
C PRO A 47 -8.00 -7.34 -4.45
N GLY A 48 -9.13 -7.46 -5.16
CA GLY A 48 -10.00 -8.64 -5.07
C GLY A 48 -9.28 -9.96 -5.32
N TYR A 49 -8.20 -9.97 -6.12
CA TYR A 49 -7.36 -11.16 -6.30
C TYR A 49 -6.49 -11.48 -5.07
N LYS A 50 -5.99 -10.49 -4.33
CA LYS A 50 -5.28 -10.71 -3.05
C LYS A 50 -6.25 -11.14 -1.97
N VAL A 51 -7.47 -10.59 -1.93
CA VAL A 51 -8.53 -11.10 -1.04
C VAL A 51 -8.85 -12.55 -1.39
N ARG A 52 -9.01 -12.88 -2.68
CA ARG A 52 -9.16 -14.26 -3.14
C ARG A 52 -7.94 -15.12 -2.84
N GLU A 53 -6.73 -14.61 -2.92
CA GLU A 53 -5.50 -15.35 -2.61
C GLU A 53 -5.39 -15.61 -1.11
N ILE A 54 -5.73 -14.63 -0.28
CA ILE A 54 -5.86 -14.80 1.16
C ILE A 54 -6.90 -15.86 1.42
N ILE A 55 -8.13 -15.71 0.90
CA ILE A 55 -9.20 -16.71 1.02
C ILE A 55 -8.75 -18.08 0.51
N GLN A 56 -8.03 -18.18 -0.60
CA GLN A 56 -7.51 -19.46 -1.13
C GLN A 56 -6.44 -20.06 -0.22
N ASN A 57 -5.61 -19.23 0.42
CA ASN A 57 -4.64 -19.65 1.42
C ASN A 57 -5.34 -20.03 2.73
N LEU A 58 -6.44 -19.37 3.10
CA LEU A 58 -7.35 -19.80 4.17
C LEU A 58 -7.94 -21.18 3.86
N MET A 59 -8.47 -21.36 2.65
CA MET A 59 -9.09 -22.60 2.16
C MET A 59 -8.10 -23.78 2.06
N LYS A 60 -6.84 -23.53 1.68
CA LYS A 60 -5.80 -24.58 1.60
C LYS A 60 -5.30 -25.03 2.97
N ALA A 61 -5.44 -24.20 4.01
CA ALA A 61 -4.88 -24.46 5.34
C ALA A 61 -5.76 -25.38 6.21
N GLY A 62 -7.01 -25.65 5.83
CA GLY A 62 -7.87 -26.55 6.59
C GLY A 62 -9.34 -26.42 6.21
N ASP A 63 -9.73 -27.16 5.18
CA ASP A 63 -11.04 -27.80 4.98
C ASP A 63 -12.33 -26.97 5.08
N LEU A 64 -12.44 -25.90 4.28
CA LEU A 64 -13.73 -25.26 4.00
C LEU A 64 -14.36 -25.82 2.72
N HIS A 65 -15.36 -26.68 2.88
CA HIS A 65 -16.19 -27.17 1.78
C HIS A 65 -17.33 -26.19 1.37
N ASP A 66 -17.54 -25.09 2.09
CA ASP A 66 -18.74 -24.24 1.95
C ASP A 66 -18.49 -22.72 1.75
N GLY A 67 -17.23 -22.27 1.79
CA GLY A 67 -16.88 -20.86 1.59
C GLY A 67 -17.14 -19.94 2.80
N LYS A 68 -17.32 -20.51 4.01
CA LYS A 68 -17.51 -19.79 5.27
C LYS A 68 -16.45 -20.15 6.31
N VAL A 69 -15.83 -19.15 6.96
CA VAL A 69 -14.75 -19.38 7.94
C VAL A 69 -15.33 -19.40 9.36
N THR A 70 -15.22 -20.53 10.06
CA THR A 70 -15.57 -20.68 11.48
C THR A 70 -14.49 -20.11 12.41
N PHE A 71 -14.83 -19.93 13.69
CA PHE A 71 -13.88 -19.43 14.69
C PHE A 71 -12.64 -20.33 14.84
N ASP A 72 -12.82 -21.65 14.92
CA ASP A 72 -11.70 -22.59 15.03
C ASP A 72 -10.78 -22.55 13.80
N GLU A 73 -11.34 -22.39 12.60
CA GLU A 73 -10.57 -22.22 11.36
C GLU A 73 -9.84 -20.88 11.32
N PHE A 74 -10.50 -19.80 11.74
CA PHE A 74 -9.90 -18.48 11.87
C PHE A 74 -8.69 -18.50 12.81
N VAL A 75 -8.81 -19.17 13.96
CA VAL A 75 -7.70 -19.32 14.92
C VAL A 75 -6.56 -20.14 14.30
N ASN A 76 -6.87 -21.26 13.63
CA ASN A 76 -5.87 -22.08 12.97
C ASN A 76 -5.14 -21.36 11.82
N VAL A 77 -5.84 -20.51 11.08
CA VAL A 77 -5.27 -19.62 10.07
C VAL A 77 -4.33 -18.62 10.72
N VAL A 78 -4.81 -17.85 11.69
CA VAL A 78 -4.02 -16.74 12.27
C VAL A 78 -2.78 -17.28 12.97
N HIS A 79 -2.91 -18.47 13.58
CA HIS A 79 -1.82 -19.17 14.22
C HIS A 79 -0.89 -19.91 13.23
N GLY A 80 -1.42 -20.46 12.15
CA GLY A 80 -0.68 -21.17 11.09
C GLY A 80 0.12 -20.22 10.18
N LEU A 81 -0.31 -18.96 10.06
CA LEU A 81 0.36 -17.92 9.28
C LEU A 81 1.54 -17.25 10.02
N LYS A 82 2.15 -17.91 11.01
CA LYS A 82 3.41 -17.44 11.64
C LYS A 82 4.51 -17.34 10.57
N SER A 83 4.62 -16.15 9.95
CA SER A 83 5.60 -15.68 8.94
C SER A 83 5.08 -15.30 7.53
N THR A 84 3.81 -14.96 7.36
CA THR A 84 3.39 -14.30 6.09
C THR A 84 2.96 -12.86 6.30
N GLU A 85 3.28 -12.03 5.30
CA GLU A 85 2.88 -10.62 5.20
C GLU A 85 1.37 -10.41 5.36
N VAL A 86 0.60 -11.45 5.00
CA VAL A 86 -0.85 -11.56 5.19
C VAL A 86 -1.23 -11.49 6.67
N ALA A 87 -0.61 -12.28 7.55
CA ALA A 87 -0.94 -12.23 8.98
C ALA A 87 -0.55 -10.89 9.64
N LYS A 88 0.54 -10.27 9.19
CA LYS A 88 0.92 -8.92 9.66
C LYS A 88 -0.13 -7.88 9.23
N THR A 89 -0.58 -7.96 7.98
CA THR A 89 -1.62 -7.09 7.43
C THR A 89 -2.96 -7.31 8.15
N PHE A 90 -3.32 -8.56 8.41
CA PHE A 90 -4.53 -8.95 9.13
C PHE A 90 -4.51 -8.50 10.60
N LYS A 91 -3.42 -8.74 11.33
CA LYS A 91 -3.25 -8.25 12.71
C LYS A 91 -3.28 -6.72 12.79
N LYS A 92 -2.71 -6.03 11.81
CA LYS A 92 -2.79 -4.57 11.69
C LYS A 92 -4.22 -4.09 11.41
N ALA A 93 -5.00 -4.85 10.65
CA ALA A 93 -6.41 -4.56 10.39
C ALA A 93 -7.27 -4.66 11.65
N ILE A 94 -7.02 -5.70 12.45
CA ILE A 94 -7.70 -5.96 13.73
C ILE A 94 -7.37 -4.84 14.73
N ASN A 95 -6.09 -4.58 14.98
CA ASN A 95 -5.65 -3.59 15.97
C ASN A 95 -6.01 -2.13 15.61
N LYS A 96 -6.25 -1.82 14.34
CA LYS A 96 -6.60 -0.46 13.88
C LYS A 96 -8.09 -0.15 14.04
N LYS A 97 -8.95 -1.16 14.17
CA LYS A 97 -10.41 -0.99 14.28
C LYS A 97 -10.91 -0.57 15.66
N GLU A 98 -10.12 -0.73 16.73
CA GLU A 98 -10.52 -0.28 18.08
C GLU A 98 -10.79 1.25 18.18
N GLY A 99 -10.31 2.05 17.21
CA GLY A 99 -10.40 3.51 17.25
C GLY A 99 -11.53 4.17 16.46
N ILE A 100 -12.42 3.44 15.79
CA ILE A 100 -13.31 4.03 14.75
C ILE A 100 -14.80 4.12 15.16
N TYR A 101 -15.22 3.53 16.28
CA TYR A 101 -16.59 3.73 16.81
C TYR A 101 -16.73 4.98 17.68
N ALA A 102 -16.24 6.11 17.19
CA ALA A 102 -16.67 7.41 17.68
C ALA A 102 -16.69 8.41 16.53
N VAL A 103 -17.81 9.13 16.43
CA VAL A 103 -18.08 10.25 15.53
C VAL A 103 -18.81 9.86 14.25
N ALA A 104 -20.12 9.65 14.42
CA ALA A 104 -21.08 10.26 13.52
C ALA A 104 -20.77 11.77 13.39
N GLY A 105 -20.45 12.25 12.18
CA GLY A 105 -20.16 13.67 11.94
C GLY A 105 -19.95 14.00 10.47
N ARG A 106 -20.75 14.95 9.97
CA ARG A 106 -20.89 15.43 8.57
C ARG A 106 -19.69 16.25 8.03
N SER A 107 -19.73 16.42 6.69
CA SER A 107 -19.24 17.57 5.88
C SER A 107 -17.73 17.64 5.57
N GLU A 108 -17.24 18.15 4.45
CA GLU A 108 -17.85 18.92 3.35
C GLU A 108 -16.96 18.88 2.07
N GLN A 109 -17.60 19.12 0.93
CA GLN A 109 -17.11 19.22 -0.44
C GLN A 109 -16.18 20.44 -0.67
N SER A 110 -15.01 20.27 -1.31
CA SER A 110 -14.47 21.29 -2.26
C SER A 110 -13.18 20.84 -2.97
N GLY A 111 -13.14 21.00 -4.30
CA GLY A 111 -11.90 20.95 -5.09
C GLY A 111 -12.07 20.23 -6.43
N THR A 112 -12.09 21.00 -7.52
CA THR A 112 -12.31 20.62 -8.92
C THR A 112 -11.71 19.27 -9.34
N GLN A 113 -12.57 18.35 -9.77
CA GLN A 113 -12.18 17.11 -10.46
C GLN A 113 -11.73 17.45 -11.88
N HIS A 114 -10.43 17.39 -12.14
CA HIS A 114 -9.95 17.22 -13.51
C HIS A 114 -9.88 15.71 -13.79
N SER A 115 -10.68 15.30 -14.78
CA SER A 115 -10.84 13.92 -15.24
C SER A 115 -9.50 13.37 -15.76
N TYR A 116 -8.87 12.48 -14.99
CA TYR A 116 -7.69 11.72 -15.41
C TYR A 116 -8.04 10.23 -15.51
N SER A 117 -9.09 9.92 -16.27
CA SER A 117 -9.61 8.54 -16.44
C SER A 117 -9.36 7.93 -17.83
N GLU A 118 -8.57 8.56 -18.72
CA GLU A 118 -8.52 8.11 -20.13
C GLU A 118 -7.19 7.47 -20.59
N GLU A 119 -6.15 7.36 -19.77
CA GLU A 119 -4.88 6.72 -20.21
C GLU A 119 -4.44 5.47 -19.44
N LEU A 120 -5.18 5.09 -18.41
CA LEU A 120 -5.09 3.77 -17.79
C LEU A 120 -6.30 3.00 -18.29
N GLY A 121 -6.08 2.19 -19.34
CA GLY A 121 -7.08 1.23 -19.80
C GLY A 121 -7.50 0.38 -18.61
N ASP A 122 -8.82 0.36 -18.39
CA ASP A 122 -9.53 -0.16 -17.23
C ASP A 122 -9.67 0.84 -16.07
N GLY A 123 -10.91 1.29 -15.84
CA GLY A 123 -11.32 2.39 -14.95
C GLY A 123 -11.12 2.15 -13.44
N GLN A 124 -10.00 1.56 -13.04
CA GLN A 124 -9.57 1.48 -11.66
C GLN A 124 -9.07 2.84 -11.19
N LYS A 125 -9.78 3.42 -10.21
CA LYS A 125 -9.20 4.45 -9.34
C LYS A 125 -8.05 3.82 -8.57
N VAL A 126 -6.83 4.02 -9.04
CA VAL A 126 -5.63 3.64 -8.29
C VAL A 126 -5.62 4.51 -7.03
N ASN A 127 -5.80 3.90 -5.87
CA ASN A 127 -5.80 4.61 -4.59
C ASN A 127 -4.37 5.07 -4.25
N ASP A 128 -4.26 6.23 -3.62
CA ASP A 128 -3.00 6.83 -3.15
C ASP A 128 -2.10 5.82 -2.42
N ASP A 129 -2.70 4.99 -1.55
CA ASP A 129 -2.01 3.96 -0.79
C ASP A 129 -1.40 2.87 -1.68
N THR A 130 -2.06 2.49 -2.77
CA THR A 130 -1.57 1.47 -3.71
C THR A 130 -0.29 1.92 -4.39
N ILE A 131 -0.21 3.20 -4.76
CA ILE A 131 0.99 3.77 -5.37
C ILE A 131 2.14 3.76 -4.37
N VAL A 132 1.91 4.20 -3.13
CA VAL A 132 2.95 4.25 -2.09
C VAL A 132 3.48 2.85 -1.77
N ILE A 133 2.60 1.85 -1.66
CA ILE A 133 2.98 0.45 -1.45
C ILE A 133 3.88 -0.02 -2.59
N TRP A 134 3.45 0.16 -3.84
CA TRP A 134 4.22 -0.27 -5.01
C TRP A 134 5.58 0.43 -5.09
N VAL A 135 5.64 1.74 -4.82
CA VAL A 135 6.89 2.50 -4.79
C VAL A 135 7.85 1.92 -3.75
N ASN A 136 7.36 1.63 -2.54
CA ASN A 136 8.18 1.11 -1.46
C ASN A 136 8.63 -0.34 -1.71
N GLU A 137 7.78 -1.18 -2.29
CA GLU A 137 8.17 -2.53 -2.75
C GLU A 137 9.32 -2.43 -3.75
N LYS A 138 9.18 -1.57 -4.77
CA LYS A 138 10.20 -1.40 -5.83
C LYS A 138 11.53 -0.82 -5.31
N LEU A 139 11.47 0.14 -4.39
CA LEU A 139 12.66 0.70 -3.76
C LEU A 139 13.33 -0.33 -2.85
N THR A 140 12.56 -1.14 -2.12
CA THR A 140 13.10 -2.20 -1.24
C THR A 140 13.81 -3.29 -2.06
N GLU A 141 13.24 -3.71 -3.18
CA GLU A 141 13.89 -4.64 -4.13
C GLU A 141 15.26 -4.12 -4.60
N ALA A 142 15.36 -2.81 -4.81
CA ALA A 142 16.59 -2.13 -5.21
C ALA A 142 17.51 -1.75 -4.03
N SER A 143 17.18 -2.15 -2.79
CA SER A 143 17.90 -1.77 -1.56
C SER A 143 18.04 -0.25 -1.37
N LYS A 144 16.98 0.50 -1.71
CA LYS A 144 16.88 1.96 -1.60
C LYS A 144 15.94 2.38 -0.48
N ALA A 145 16.05 3.63 -0.04
CA ALA A 145 15.19 4.18 1.01
C ALA A 145 13.74 4.33 0.54
N THR A 146 12.79 3.98 1.41
CA THR A 146 11.34 4.06 1.15
C THR A 146 10.76 5.42 1.56
N ILE A 147 9.55 5.73 1.10
CA ILE A 147 8.79 6.93 1.49
C ILE A 147 7.64 6.60 2.43
N SER A 148 7.30 7.52 3.32
CA SER A 148 6.13 7.43 4.20
C SER A 148 4.81 7.82 3.50
N GLY A 149 4.88 8.60 2.42
CA GLY A 149 3.74 9.00 1.60
C GLY A 149 4.07 10.21 0.71
N PHE A 150 3.07 10.81 0.04
CA PHE A 150 3.29 11.93 -0.89
C PHE A 150 3.63 13.28 -0.24
N LYS A 151 3.63 13.34 1.09
CA LYS A 151 4.04 14.50 1.90
C LYS A 151 5.41 14.33 2.54
N ASP A 152 6.13 13.26 2.18
CA ASP A 152 7.42 12.95 2.78
C ASP A 152 8.47 14.01 2.43
N GLY A 153 9.11 14.58 3.45
CA GLY A 153 10.10 15.64 3.29
C GLY A 153 11.36 15.20 2.52
N SER A 154 11.65 13.91 2.47
CA SER A 154 12.75 13.37 1.64
C SER A 154 12.54 13.61 0.14
N ILE A 155 11.28 13.77 -0.30
CA ILE A 155 10.94 14.02 -1.71
C ILE A 155 11.47 15.38 -2.17
N ALA A 156 11.63 16.36 -1.27
CA ALA A 156 12.22 17.66 -1.59
C ALA A 156 13.66 17.54 -2.13
N THR A 157 14.38 16.48 -1.77
CA THR A 157 15.73 16.20 -2.28
C THR A 157 15.72 15.52 -3.66
N SER A 158 14.54 15.10 -4.12
CA SER A 158 14.30 14.26 -5.30
C SER A 158 14.94 12.87 -5.26
N MET A 159 15.61 12.48 -4.16
CA MET A 159 16.26 11.17 -4.05
C MET A 159 15.30 9.99 -4.20
N PRO A 160 14.12 9.96 -3.54
CA PRO A 160 13.19 8.85 -3.74
C PRO A 160 12.69 8.71 -5.18
N VAL A 161 12.54 9.84 -5.89
CA VAL A 161 12.12 9.85 -7.30
C VAL A 161 13.24 9.31 -8.20
N LEU A 162 14.49 9.73 -7.95
CA LEU A 162 15.66 9.28 -8.69
C LEU A 162 15.92 7.78 -8.47
N ASP A 163 15.91 7.33 -7.22
CA ASP A 163 16.09 5.93 -6.86
C ASP A 163 14.99 5.05 -7.47
N LEU A 164 13.75 5.54 -7.54
CA LEU A 164 12.67 4.81 -8.19
C LEU A 164 12.87 4.70 -9.71
N ILE A 165 13.34 5.77 -10.37
CA ILE A 165 13.66 5.73 -11.80
C ILE A 165 14.75 4.70 -12.08
N ASP A 166 15.80 4.65 -11.26
CA ASP A 166 16.87 3.67 -11.39
C ASP A 166 16.38 2.25 -11.09
N ALA A 167 15.49 2.06 -10.11
CA ALA A 167 14.86 0.76 -9.83
C ALA A 167 13.96 0.26 -10.99
N ILE A 168 13.30 1.16 -11.72
CA ILE A 168 12.48 0.82 -12.90
C ILE A 168 13.37 0.50 -14.11
N GLN A 169 14.46 1.25 -14.29
CA GLN A 169 15.40 1.05 -15.38
C GLN A 169 16.83 1.29 -14.87
N PRO A 170 17.51 0.22 -14.41
CA PRO A 170 18.87 0.32 -13.88
C PRO A 170 19.84 0.96 -14.87
N GLY A 171 20.69 1.85 -14.35
CA GLY A 171 21.67 2.59 -15.16
C GLY A 171 21.09 3.80 -15.90
N SER A 172 19.83 4.17 -15.63
CA SER A 172 19.26 5.41 -16.16
C SER A 172 19.80 6.63 -15.43
N ILE A 173 20.05 6.49 -14.12
CA ILE A 173 20.50 7.60 -13.28
C ILE A 173 22.02 7.58 -13.15
N ARG A 174 22.65 8.70 -13.49
CA ARG A 174 24.03 8.98 -13.09
C ARG A 174 24.04 9.74 -11.77
N TYR A 175 24.43 9.06 -10.70
CA TYR A 175 24.50 9.62 -9.35
C TYR A 175 25.65 10.64 -9.19
N ASP A 176 26.69 10.57 -10.03
CA ASP A 176 27.81 11.53 -10.00
C ASP A 176 27.40 12.98 -10.33
N LEU A 177 26.24 13.15 -10.98
CA LEU A 177 25.69 14.46 -11.34
C LEU A 177 24.73 15.02 -10.27
N ILE A 178 24.47 14.25 -9.21
CA ILE A 178 23.49 14.57 -8.18
C ILE A 178 24.24 14.94 -6.92
N LYS A 179 23.89 16.09 -6.34
CA LYS A 179 24.38 16.44 -5.01
C LYS A 179 23.47 15.77 -3.97
N VAL A 180 24.08 15.15 -2.95
CA VAL A 180 23.36 14.44 -1.88
C VAL A 180 23.57 15.04 -0.49
N GLU A 181 24.65 15.81 -0.31
CA GLU A 181 25.01 16.45 0.96
C GLU A 181 24.93 17.98 0.84
N ASP A 182 24.63 18.65 1.95
CA ASP A 182 24.51 20.11 2.06
C ASP A 182 23.65 20.75 0.96
N LEU A 183 22.43 20.21 0.81
CA LEU A 183 21.47 20.61 -0.22
C LEU A 183 20.90 22.01 0.03
N THR A 184 21.41 22.98 -0.71
CA THR A 184 20.77 24.29 -0.87
C THR A 184 19.49 24.17 -1.68
N GLU A 185 18.61 25.19 -1.61
CA GLU A 185 17.38 25.22 -2.41
C GLU A 185 17.67 25.15 -3.93
N GLU A 186 18.77 25.73 -4.39
CA GLU A 186 19.22 25.63 -5.78
C GLU A 186 19.60 24.20 -6.17
N GLU A 187 20.25 23.47 -5.27
CA GLU A 187 20.66 22.08 -5.51
C GLU A 187 19.47 21.12 -5.49
N LYS A 188 18.51 21.32 -4.58
CA LYS A 188 17.23 20.60 -4.61
C LYS A 188 16.52 20.82 -5.94
N LEU A 189 16.50 22.05 -6.43
CA LEU A 189 15.89 22.40 -7.71
C LEU A 189 16.62 21.74 -8.89
N ASN A 190 17.95 21.70 -8.87
CA ASN A 190 18.76 21.03 -9.90
C ASN A 190 18.53 19.52 -9.90
N ASN A 191 18.45 18.90 -8.71
CA ASN A 191 18.09 17.49 -8.56
C ASN A 191 16.68 17.20 -9.10
N ALA A 192 15.70 18.07 -8.80
CA ALA A 192 14.33 17.92 -9.30
C ALA A 192 14.23 18.07 -10.82
N LYS A 193 14.94 19.04 -11.42
CA LYS A 193 15.07 19.20 -12.88
C LYS A 193 15.63 17.93 -13.52
N TYR A 194 16.66 17.36 -12.90
CA TYR A 194 17.26 16.13 -13.38
C TYR A 194 16.29 14.94 -13.27
N ALA A 195 15.62 14.77 -12.12
CA ALA A 195 14.64 13.70 -11.89
C ALA A 195 13.50 13.72 -12.93
N ILE A 196 12.91 14.89 -13.19
CA ILE A 196 11.84 15.03 -14.19
C ILE A 196 12.34 14.73 -15.60
N SER A 197 13.54 15.21 -15.94
CA SER A 197 14.17 14.92 -17.24
C SER A 197 14.39 13.41 -17.43
N MET A 198 14.85 12.74 -16.38
CA MET A 198 15.10 11.30 -16.39
C MET A 198 13.81 10.48 -16.41
N ALA A 199 12.77 10.90 -15.69
CA ALA A 199 11.45 10.27 -15.74
C ALA A 199 10.87 10.32 -17.16
N ARG A 200 10.97 11.47 -17.83
CA ARG A 200 10.53 11.62 -19.24
C ARG A 200 11.40 10.78 -20.18
N LYS A 201 12.71 10.73 -19.95
CA LYS A 201 13.64 9.92 -20.77
C LYS A 201 13.32 8.43 -20.71
N ILE A 202 12.89 7.90 -19.56
CA ILE A 202 12.44 6.51 -19.47
C ILE A 202 11.03 6.29 -20.05
N GLY A 203 10.32 7.36 -20.46
CA GLY A 203 9.00 7.30 -21.09
C GLY A 203 7.83 7.54 -20.14
N ALA A 204 8.06 8.03 -18.92
CA ALA A 204 6.98 8.44 -18.03
C ALA A 204 6.44 9.83 -18.42
N ARG A 205 5.11 9.95 -18.53
CA ARG A 205 4.43 11.20 -18.94
C ARG A 205 4.25 12.16 -17.76
N VAL A 206 5.36 12.64 -17.22
CA VAL A 206 5.36 13.52 -16.05
C VAL A 206 5.07 14.98 -16.45
N TYR A 207 3.99 15.53 -15.88
CA TYR A 207 3.56 16.92 -16.07
C TYR A 207 3.97 17.87 -14.93
N ALA A 208 4.51 17.35 -13.83
CA ALA A 208 4.97 18.16 -12.70
C ALA A 208 6.17 19.05 -13.06
N LEU A 209 6.24 20.20 -12.40
CA LEU A 209 7.38 21.10 -12.45
C LEU A 209 8.42 20.72 -11.37
N PRO A 210 9.71 21.03 -11.57
CA PRO A 210 10.74 20.80 -10.56
C PRO A 210 10.40 21.40 -9.19
N GLU A 211 9.83 22.59 -9.19
CA GLU A 211 9.41 23.31 -7.99
C GLU A 211 8.35 22.53 -7.20
N ASP A 212 7.50 21.77 -7.88
CA ASP A 212 6.46 20.97 -7.22
C ASP A 212 7.05 19.80 -6.39
N LEU A 213 8.23 19.28 -6.78
CA LEU A 213 8.95 18.27 -6.01
C LEU A 213 9.67 18.92 -4.82
N VAL A 214 10.35 20.04 -5.05
CA VAL A 214 11.08 20.77 -3.99
C VAL A 214 10.14 21.24 -2.89
N GLU A 215 8.95 21.74 -3.25
CA GLU A 215 7.91 22.17 -2.32
C GLU A 215 7.05 21.01 -1.79
N VAL A 216 7.27 19.77 -2.27
CA VAL A 216 6.52 18.56 -1.90
C VAL A 216 5.00 18.76 -2.05
N LYS A 217 4.56 19.26 -3.21
CA LYS A 217 3.13 19.45 -3.49
C LYS A 217 2.44 18.09 -3.67
N PRO A 218 1.56 17.65 -2.74
CA PRO A 218 1.15 16.24 -2.68
C PRO A 218 0.46 15.74 -3.94
N LYS A 219 -0.40 16.59 -4.55
CA LYS A 219 -1.10 16.25 -5.80
C LYS A 219 -0.12 16.04 -6.95
N MET A 220 0.87 16.93 -7.10
CA MET A 220 1.86 16.85 -8.17
C MET A 220 2.81 15.67 -7.95
N VAL A 221 3.31 15.50 -6.73
CA VAL A 221 4.16 14.37 -6.32
C VAL A 221 3.46 13.03 -6.59
N MET A 222 2.19 12.89 -6.23
CA MET A 222 1.38 11.72 -6.54
C MET A 222 1.35 11.44 -8.05
N THR A 223 1.13 12.46 -8.88
CA THR A 223 1.13 12.27 -10.35
C THR A 223 2.48 11.79 -10.87
N VAL A 224 3.60 12.23 -10.30
CA VAL A 224 4.94 11.76 -10.67
C VAL A 224 5.09 10.27 -10.39
N PHE A 225 4.77 9.84 -9.16
CA PHE A 225 4.84 8.43 -8.78
C PHE A 225 3.86 7.55 -9.56
N ALA A 226 2.64 8.03 -9.81
CA ALA A 226 1.66 7.33 -10.65
C ALA A 226 2.18 7.13 -12.10
N CYS A 227 2.79 8.16 -12.68
CA CYS A 227 3.38 8.08 -14.03
C CYS A 227 4.55 7.10 -14.08
N LEU A 228 5.39 7.07 -13.04
CA LEU A 228 6.49 6.12 -12.92
C LEU A 228 5.98 4.68 -12.72
N MET A 229 4.95 4.48 -11.90
CA MET A 229 4.27 3.20 -11.72
C MET A 229 3.69 2.67 -13.02
N ALA A 230 2.94 3.51 -13.75
CA ALA A 230 2.38 3.15 -15.06
C ALA A 230 3.47 2.73 -16.05
N ARG A 231 4.67 3.32 -15.97
CA ARG A 231 5.82 2.95 -16.80
C ARG A 231 6.50 1.65 -16.34
N GLY A 232 6.58 1.41 -15.03
CA GLY A 232 7.15 0.21 -14.44
C GLY A 232 6.30 -1.03 -14.69
N MET A 233 4.97 -0.91 -14.63
CA MET A 233 4.04 -2.04 -14.82
C MET A 233 3.89 -2.48 -16.29
N LYS A 234 4.13 -1.58 -17.26
CA LYS A 234 4.05 -1.89 -18.71
C LYS A 234 5.19 -2.78 -19.24
N ARG A 235 6.10 -3.26 -18.39
CA ARG A 235 7.30 -4.00 -18.78
C ARG A 235 7.20 -5.53 -18.63
N VAL A 236 5.98 -6.07 -18.53
CA VAL A 236 5.70 -7.51 -18.59
C VAL A 236 5.23 -7.89 -19.99
#